data_AF-A0A536KK10-F1
#
_entry.id   AF-A0A536KK10-F1
#
_cell.length_a   1.000
_cell.length_b   1.000
_cell.length_c   1.000
_cell.angle_alpha   90.00
_cell.angle_beta   90.00
_cell.angle_gamma   90.00
#
_symmetry.space_group_name_H-M   'P 1'
#
loop_
_entity.id
_entity.type
_entity.pdbx_description
1 polymer ?
#
loop_
_entity_poly.entity_id
_entity_poly.type
_entity_poly.pdbx_seq_one_letter_code
_entity_poly.pdbx_strand_id
1 'polypeptide(L)'
;MPKRLARQRGQALLVVLAFVAAFLLMVWAALSLASAAFLGLGSVRADTRSTYALDAGLAYAMQVIDDKNGNGCNAPKTSTLTLNYATGAITVNVGISKGNPCHGNGATWNITITANGTNRTLTALITEVGTSSVVTWESFQ
;
A
#
# COMPACT_ATOMS: atom_id res chain seq x y z
N MET A 1 59.89 -46.24 0.87
CA MET A 1 58.42 -46.16 0.66
C MET A 1 57.90 -44.78 1.07
N PRO A 2 57.64 -43.83 0.15
CA PRO A 2 57.03 -42.55 0.48
C PRO A 2 55.68 -42.38 -0.24
N LYS A 3 54.62 -43.07 0.24
CA LYS A 3 53.25 -42.89 -0.29
C LYS A 3 52.31 -42.14 0.64
N ARG A 4 52.75 -41.77 1.85
CA ARG A 4 51.88 -41.17 2.88
C ARG A 4 51.64 -39.66 2.74
N LEU A 5 52.61 -38.91 2.19
CA LEU A 5 52.54 -37.44 2.10
C LEU A 5 51.53 -36.92 1.06
N ALA A 6 51.36 -37.61 -0.07
CA ALA A 6 50.38 -37.22 -1.10
C ALA A 6 48.93 -37.40 -0.62
N ARG A 7 48.68 -38.43 0.21
CA ARG A 7 47.35 -38.75 0.74
C ARG A 7 46.88 -37.72 1.78
N GLN A 8 47.78 -37.23 2.63
CA GLN A 8 47.48 -36.17 3.62
C GLN A 8 47.23 -34.80 2.97
N ARG A 9 47.97 -34.45 1.91
CA ARG A 9 47.74 -33.20 1.15
C ARG A 9 46.39 -33.19 0.44
N GLY A 10 45.97 -34.31 -0.15
CA GLY A 10 44.64 -34.44 -0.77
C GLY A 10 43.50 -34.34 0.25
N GLN A 11 43.71 -34.86 1.46
CA GLN A 11 42.73 -34.81 2.55
C GLN A 11 42.60 -33.38 3.14
N ALA A 12 43.72 -32.66 3.31
CA ALA A 12 43.70 -31.26 3.72
C ALA A 12 43.02 -30.36 2.69
N LEU A 13 43.28 -30.58 1.39
CA LEU A 13 42.62 -29.85 0.31
C LEU A 13 41.10 -30.05 0.31
N LEU A 14 40.63 -31.28 0.55
CA LEU A 14 39.19 -31.59 0.67
C LEU A 14 38.53 -30.85 1.83
N VAL A 15 39.21 -30.75 2.99
CA VAL A 15 38.68 -30.01 4.14
C VAL A 15 38.57 -28.52 3.82
N VAL A 16 39.58 -27.94 3.16
CA VAL A 16 39.53 -26.53 2.73
C VAL A 16 38.40 -26.31 1.72
N LEU A 17 38.26 -27.19 0.73
CA LEU A 17 37.17 -27.12 -0.26
C LEU A 17 35.78 -27.24 0.38
N ALA A 18 35.61 -28.18 1.32
CA ALA A 18 34.36 -28.33 2.06
C ALA A 18 34.05 -27.08 2.89
N PHE A 19 35.06 -26.49 3.53
CA PHE A 19 34.90 -25.27 4.30
C PHE A 19 34.53 -24.08 3.41
N VAL A 20 35.20 -23.92 2.26
CA VAL A 20 34.89 -22.85 1.29
C VAL A 20 33.48 -23.04 0.73
N ALA A 21 33.07 -24.27 0.41
CA ALA A 21 31.72 -24.56 -0.05
C ALA A 21 30.67 -24.21 1.02
N ALA A 22 30.88 -24.62 2.28
CA ALA A 22 30.00 -24.27 3.38
C ALA A 22 29.93 -22.75 3.62
N PHE A 23 31.07 -22.06 3.53
CA PHE A 23 31.12 -20.60 3.65
C PHE A 23 30.34 -19.90 2.53
N LEU A 24 30.52 -20.33 1.27
CA LEU A 24 29.79 -19.76 0.14
C LEU A 24 28.27 -19.99 0.27
N LEU A 25 27.84 -21.15 0.77
CA LEU A 25 26.43 -21.42 1.04
C LEU A 25 25.87 -20.52 2.14
N MET A 26 26.63 -20.28 3.22
CA MET A 26 26.21 -19.34 4.28
C MET A 26 26.11 -17.90 3.76
N VAL A 27 27.09 -17.43 2.98
CA VAL A 27 27.07 -16.09 2.39
C VAL A 27 25.89 -15.94 1.43
N TRP A 28 25.65 -16.94 0.59
CA TRP A 28 24.51 -16.95 -0.32
C TRP A 28 23.17 -16.87 0.44
N ALA A 29 22.99 -17.70 1.46
CA ALA A 29 21.78 -17.68 2.28
C ALA A 29 21.55 -16.32 2.97
N ALA A 30 22.61 -15.71 3.52
CA ALA A 30 22.53 -14.39 4.15
C ALA A 30 22.17 -13.28 3.13
N LEU A 31 22.76 -13.32 1.94
CA LEU A 31 22.46 -12.36 0.87
C LEU A 31 21.01 -12.49 0.37
N SER A 32 20.52 -13.72 0.21
CA SER A 32 19.13 -13.98 -0.19
C SER A 32 18.14 -13.46 0.85
N LEU A 33 18.41 -13.70 2.14
CA LEU A 33 17.57 -13.21 3.22
C LEU A 33 17.55 -11.67 3.30
N ALA A 34 18.72 -11.04 3.19
CA ALA A 34 18.83 -9.57 3.18
C ALA A 34 18.08 -8.97 1.97
N SER A 35 18.24 -9.55 0.79
CA SER A 35 17.56 -9.10 -0.43
C SER A 35 16.05 -9.20 -0.31
N ALA A 36 15.53 -10.28 0.28
CA ALA A 36 14.11 -10.44 0.56
C ALA A 36 13.58 -9.37 1.52
N ALA A 37 14.34 -9.02 2.57
CA ALA A 37 13.96 -7.97 3.51
C ALA A 37 13.89 -6.59 2.83
N PHE A 38 14.85 -6.25 1.97
CA PHE A 38 14.84 -5.00 1.21
C PHE A 38 13.66 -4.91 0.22
N LEU A 39 13.36 -5.99 -0.49
CA LEU A 39 12.18 -6.06 -1.37
C LEU A 39 10.89 -5.90 -0.57
N GLY A 40 10.80 -6.53 0.61
CA GLY A 40 9.69 -6.37 1.54
C GLY A 40 9.49 -4.92 1.98
N LEU A 41 10.56 -4.21 2.35
CA LEU A 41 10.51 -2.78 2.71
C LEU A 41 10.01 -1.90 1.56
N GLY A 42 10.45 -2.18 0.32
CA GLY A 42 9.98 -1.48 -0.86
C GLY A 42 8.49 -1.67 -1.09
N SER A 43 8.01 -2.90 -0.95
CA SER A 43 6.58 -3.24 -1.04
C SER A 43 5.76 -2.54 0.03
N VAL A 44 6.21 -2.56 1.30
CA VAL A 44 5.50 -1.88 2.41
C VAL A 44 5.40 -0.38 2.17
N ARG A 45 6.48 0.27 1.69
CA ARG A 45 6.45 1.72 1.39
C ARG A 45 5.50 2.05 0.25
N ALA A 46 5.50 1.25 -0.81
CA ALA A 46 4.58 1.43 -1.93
C ALA A 46 3.12 1.27 -1.50
N ASP A 47 2.84 0.26 -0.67
CA ASP A 47 1.51 -0.02 -0.14
C ASP A 47 1.04 1.06 0.83
N THR A 48 1.91 1.48 1.74
CA THR A 48 1.62 2.59 2.67
C THR A 48 1.27 3.86 1.90
N ARG A 49 2.02 4.16 0.82
CA ARG A 49 1.78 5.34 -0.01
C ARG A 49 0.43 5.27 -0.73
N SER A 50 0.01 4.11 -1.24
CA SER A 50 -1.31 3.98 -1.88
C SER A 50 -2.43 4.09 -0.84
N THR A 51 -2.27 3.52 0.37
CA THR A 51 -3.23 3.70 1.46
C THR A 51 -3.41 5.16 1.86
N TYR A 52 -2.31 5.92 2.02
CA TYR A 52 -2.40 7.37 2.29
C TYR A 52 -3.08 8.14 1.16
N ALA A 53 -2.88 7.72 -0.09
CA ALA A 53 -3.56 8.34 -1.22
C ALA A 53 -5.09 8.10 -1.18
N LEU A 54 -5.51 6.89 -0.79
CA LEU A 54 -6.93 6.57 -0.60
C LEU A 54 -7.57 7.40 0.51
N ASP A 55 -6.89 7.54 1.65
CA ASP A 55 -7.34 8.36 2.78
C ASP A 55 -7.47 9.84 2.41
N ALA A 56 -6.47 10.39 1.71
CA ALA A 56 -6.56 11.75 1.17
C ALA A 56 -7.73 11.92 0.17
N GLY A 57 -8.05 10.87 -0.60
CA GLY A 57 -9.24 10.84 -1.43
C GLY A 57 -10.55 10.90 -0.62
N LEU A 58 -10.58 10.32 0.58
CA LEU A 58 -11.76 10.29 1.44
C LEU A 58 -11.99 11.67 2.05
N ALA A 59 -10.93 12.29 2.57
CA ALA A 59 -10.98 13.68 3.03
C ALA A 59 -11.44 14.62 1.92
N TYR A 60 -10.94 14.45 0.69
CA TYR A 60 -11.40 15.20 -0.46
C TYR A 60 -12.87 14.94 -0.80
N ALA A 61 -13.35 13.69 -0.71
CA ALA A 61 -14.76 13.36 -0.92
C ALA A 61 -15.67 14.08 0.08
N MET A 62 -15.28 14.09 1.37
CA MET A 62 -15.98 14.82 2.42
C MET A 62 -16.01 16.32 2.13
N GLN A 63 -14.87 16.91 1.78
CA GLN A 63 -14.80 18.31 1.38
C GLN A 63 -15.74 18.61 0.20
N VAL A 64 -15.78 17.74 -0.81
CA VAL A 64 -16.64 17.93 -1.98
C VAL A 64 -18.13 17.86 -1.63
N ILE A 65 -18.51 17.01 -0.66
CA ILE A 65 -19.88 16.93 -0.13
C ILE A 65 -20.25 18.23 0.58
N ASP A 66 -19.33 18.78 1.38
CA ASP A 66 -19.54 20.00 2.16
C ASP A 66 -19.51 21.29 1.28
N ASP A 67 -18.54 21.44 0.37
CA ASP A 67 -18.29 22.66 -0.42
C ASP A 67 -19.30 22.87 -1.57
N LYS A 68 -19.94 21.82 -2.10
CA LYS A 68 -20.82 21.92 -3.29
C LYS A 68 -22.28 22.25 -2.96
N ASN A 69 -22.49 23.41 -2.31
CA ASN A 69 -23.77 24.02 -1.91
C ASN A 69 -24.52 23.30 -0.78
N GLY A 70 -23.86 23.08 0.36
CA GLY A 70 -24.49 22.93 1.68
C GLY A 70 -25.42 21.74 1.88
N ASN A 71 -25.61 20.91 0.85
CA ASN A 71 -26.62 19.86 0.87
C ASN A 71 -26.11 18.49 0.44
N GLY A 72 -24.86 18.30 -0.03
CA GLY A 72 -24.38 17.00 -0.57
C GLY A 72 -25.17 16.40 -1.76
N CYS A 73 -26.38 16.87 -2.04
CA CYS A 73 -27.25 16.53 -3.16
C CYS A 73 -26.69 16.97 -4.51
N ASN A 74 -25.76 17.92 -4.52
CA ASN A 74 -25.12 18.46 -5.73
C ASN A 74 -23.68 17.98 -5.91
N ALA A 75 -23.17 17.13 -5.01
CA ALA A 75 -21.83 16.56 -5.16
C ALA A 75 -21.68 15.85 -6.53
N PRO A 76 -20.56 16.02 -7.24
CA PRO A 76 -20.31 15.31 -8.49
C PRO A 76 -20.32 13.79 -8.26
N LYS A 77 -20.88 13.02 -9.20
CA LYS A 77 -20.91 11.55 -9.12
C LYS A 77 -19.49 10.96 -9.11
N THR A 78 -18.56 11.62 -9.80
CA THR A 78 -17.16 11.24 -9.88
C THR A 78 -16.28 12.48 -9.90
N SER A 79 -15.15 12.42 -9.20
CA SER A 79 -14.10 13.43 -9.21
C SER A 79 -12.73 12.75 -9.17
N THR A 80 -11.67 13.46 -9.56
CA THR A 80 -10.31 12.96 -9.54
C THR A 80 -9.41 13.89 -8.75
N LEU A 81 -8.49 13.30 -7.99
CA LEU A 81 -7.50 14.02 -7.21
C LEU A 81 -6.12 13.47 -7.55
N THR A 82 -5.19 14.36 -7.91
CA THR A 82 -3.80 13.99 -8.18
C THR A 82 -2.92 14.45 -7.02
N LEU A 83 -2.29 13.48 -6.35
CA LEU A 83 -1.40 13.68 -5.22
C LEU A 83 0.04 13.57 -5.70
N ASN A 84 0.80 14.67 -5.60
CA ASN A 84 2.18 14.73 -6.04
C ASN A 84 3.11 14.29 -4.89
N TYR A 85 3.70 13.10 -5.03
CA TYR A 85 4.74 12.63 -4.12
C TYR A 85 6.11 12.75 -4.77
N ALA A 86 7.18 12.81 -3.97
CA ALA A 86 8.56 12.89 -4.47
C ALA A 86 8.93 11.70 -5.39
N THR A 87 8.30 10.54 -5.20
CA THR A 87 8.51 9.32 -5.99
C THR A 87 7.54 9.18 -7.17
N GLY A 88 6.74 10.21 -7.46
CA GLY A 88 5.78 10.26 -8.57
C GLY A 88 4.38 10.74 -8.14
N ALA A 89 3.52 11.04 -9.11
CA ALA A 89 2.12 11.34 -8.82
C ALA A 89 1.31 10.06 -8.59
N ILE A 90 0.30 10.12 -7.73
CA ILE A 90 -0.79 9.13 -7.65
C ILE A 90 -2.09 9.87 -7.96
N THR A 91 -2.82 9.39 -8.95
CA THR A 91 -4.18 9.88 -9.22
C THR A 91 -5.17 8.94 -8.55
N VAL A 92 -6.06 9.49 -7.73
CA VAL A 92 -7.18 8.76 -7.14
C VAL A 92 -8.48 9.20 -7.81
N ASN A 93 -9.31 8.22 -8.14
CA ASN A 93 -10.66 8.45 -8.64
C ASN A 93 -11.64 8.27 -7.48
N VAL A 94 -12.42 9.31 -7.22
CA VAL A 94 -13.41 9.37 -6.14
C VAL A 94 -14.79 9.30 -6.78
N GLY A 95 -15.51 8.22 -6.52
CA GLY A 95 -16.92 8.05 -6.82
C GLY A 95 -17.76 8.39 -5.61
N ILE A 96 -18.82 9.18 -5.80
CA ILE A 96 -19.76 9.58 -4.76
C ILE A 96 -21.17 9.18 -5.22
N SER A 97 -21.79 8.26 -4.49
CA SER A 97 -23.17 7.85 -4.69
C SER A 97 -24.03 8.40 -3.55
N LYS A 98 -25.03 9.19 -3.91
CA LYS A 98 -25.92 9.87 -2.96
C LYS A 98 -27.02 8.91 -2.50
N GLY A 99 -27.27 8.89 -1.19
CA GLY A 99 -28.43 8.26 -0.59
C GLY A 99 -29.68 9.14 -0.63
N ASN A 100 -30.73 8.69 0.06
CA ASN A 100 -31.96 9.44 0.29
C ASN A 100 -32.33 9.37 1.79
N PRO A 101 -32.45 10.50 2.52
CA PRO A 101 -32.30 11.88 2.05
C PRO A 101 -30.86 12.20 1.63
N CYS A 102 -30.70 13.17 0.73
CA CYS A 102 -29.39 13.59 0.25
C CYS A 102 -28.81 14.77 1.05
N HIS A 103 -29.56 15.35 1.99
CA HIS A 103 -29.15 16.39 2.95
C HIS A 103 -29.93 16.27 4.27
N GLY A 104 -29.37 16.81 5.35
CA GLY A 104 -29.96 16.90 6.66
C GLY A 104 -29.58 15.69 7.51
N ASN A 105 -29.87 15.76 8.80
CA ASN A 105 -29.51 14.72 9.75
C ASN A 105 -29.96 13.32 9.27
N GLY A 106 -29.01 12.40 9.08
CA GLY A 106 -29.24 11.06 8.53
C GLY A 106 -29.06 10.94 7.01
N ALA A 107 -28.68 12.00 6.30
CA ALA A 107 -28.28 11.92 4.89
C ALA A 107 -27.02 11.08 4.74
N THR A 108 -26.95 10.29 3.66
CA THR A 108 -25.86 9.33 3.46
C THR A 108 -25.22 9.45 2.09
N TRP A 109 -23.91 9.20 2.03
CA TRP A 109 -23.14 9.12 0.79
C TRP A 109 -22.22 7.91 0.83
N ASN A 110 -22.33 7.07 -0.19
CA ASN A 110 -21.42 5.95 -0.40
C ASN A 110 -20.27 6.42 -1.30
N ILE A 111 -19.05 6.34 -0.78
CA ILE A 111 -17.83 6.79 -1.41
C ILE A 111 -17.04 5.58 -1.86
N THR A 112 -16.54 5.63 -3.08
CA THR A 112 -15.62 4.62 -3.62
C THR A 112 -14.39 5.32 -4.16
N ILE A 113 -13.22 4.98 -3.65
CA ILE A 113 -11.96 5.61 -4.00
C ILE A 113 -11.06 4.54 -4.58
N THR A 114 -10.51 4.82 -5.75
CA THR A 114 -9.60 3.88 -6.42
C THR A 114 -8.31 4.61 -6.78
N ALA A 115 -7.17 4.08 -6.34
CA ALA A 115 -5.87 4.63 -6.68
C ALA A 115 -5.42 4.06 -8.04
N ASN A 116 -5.29 4.92 -9.04
CA ASN A 116 -5.02 4.51 -10.41
C ASN A 116 -3.66 3.79 -10.51
N GLY A 117 -3.62 2.70 -11.28
CA GLY A 117 -2.44 1.85 -11.37
C GLY A 117 -2.20 0.94 -10.15
N THR A 118 -3.14 0.88 -9.21
CA THR A 118 -3.13 -0.07 -8.10
C THR A 118 -4.44 -0.85 -8.05
N ASN A 119 -4.45 -2.01 -7.39
CA ASN A 119 -5.68 -2.77 -7.12
C ASN A 119 -6.34 -2.37 -5.80
N ARG A 120 -5.93 -1.24 -5.22
CA ARG A 120 -6.38 -0.79 -3.90
C ARG A 120 -7.60 0.09 -4.04
N THR A 121 -8.62 -0.21 -3.26
CA THR A 121 -9.86 0.56 -3.21
C THR A 121 -10.29 0.81 -1.77
N LEU A 122 -10.82 2.02 -1.52
CA LEU A 122 -11.46 2.36 -0.26
C LEU A 122 -12.94 2.58 -0.53
N THR A 123 -13.79 1.91 0.23
CA THR A 123 -15.23 2.16 0.24
C THR A 123 -15.62 2.70 1.60
N ALA A 124 -16.45 3.73 1.65
CA ALA A 124 -16.87 4.35 2.89
C ALA A 124 -18.30 4.85 2.82
N LEU A 125 -18.97 4.90 3.96
CA LEU A 125 -20.26 5.55 4.12
C LEU A 125 -20.11 6.76 5.01
N ILE A 126 -20.42 7.92 4.46
CA ILE A 126 -20.50 9.17 5.19
C ILE A 126 -21.96 9.41 5.54
N THR A 127 -22.22 9.82 6.78
CA THR A 127 -23.55 10.23 7.24
C THR A 127 -23.50 11.63 7.83
N GLU A 128 -24.48 12.45 7.50
CA GLU A 128 -24.66 13.78 8.10
C GLU A 128 -25.26 13.62 9.51
N VAL A 129 -24.56 14.15 10.51
CA VAL A 129 -24.98 14.17 11.91
C VAL A 129 -25.00 15.62 12.40
N GLY A 130 -26.20 16.17 12.55
CA GLY A 130 -26.38 17.60 12.84
C GLY A 130 -25.88 18.47 11.68
N THR A 131 -24.83 19.26 11.90
CA THR A 131 -24.21 20.14 10.89
C THR A 131 -22.87 19.62 10.39
N SER A 132 -22.55 18.34 10.64
CA SER A 132 -21.25 17.75 10.31
C SER A 132 -21.38 16.41 9.62
N SER A 133 -20.51 16.16 8.65
CA SER A 133 -20.39 14.88 7.94
C SER A 133 -19.44 13.95 8.69
N VAL A 134 -19.88 12.74 9.03
CA VAL A 134 -19.09 11.75 9.78
C VAL A 134 -18.95 10.46 8.98
N VAL A 135 -17.75 9.88 8.97
CA VAL A 135 -17.54 8.53 8.41
C VAL A 135 -18.13 7.50 9.37
N THR A 136 -19.18 6.82 8.91
CA THR A 136 -19.88 5.77 9.69
C THR A 136 -19.26 4.40 9.55
N TRP A 137 -18.71 4.10 8.38
CA TRP A 137 -17.84 2.96 8.16
C TRP A 137 -16.91 3.22 6.99
N GLU A 138 -15.78 2.53 6.99
CA GLU A 138 -14.86 2.46 5.87
C GLU A 138 -14.28 1.04 5.75
N SER A 139 -13.88 0.66 4.55
CA SER A 139 -13.30 -0.63 4.24
C SER A 139 -12.29 -0.50 3.11
N PHE A 140 -11.12 -1.10 3.33
CA PHE A 140 -10.04 -1.17 2.36
C PHE A 140 -10.04 -2.55 1.71
N GLN A 141 -9.92 -2.58 0.38
CA GLN A 141 -9.71 -3.79 -0.42
C GLN A 141 -8.40 -3.64 -1.18
#